data_AF-A0A0D0F959-F1
#
_entry.id   AF-A0A0D0F959-F1
#
_cell.length_a   1.000
_cell.length_b   1.000
_cell.length_c   1.000
_cell.angle_alpha   90.00
_cell.angle_beta   90.00
_cell.angle_gamma   90.00
#
_symmetry.space_group_name_H-M   'P 1'
#
loop_
_entity.id
_entity.type
_entity.pdbx_description
1 polymer ?
#
loop_
_entity_poly.entity_id
_entity_poly.type
_entity_poly.pdbx_seq_one_letter_code
_entity_poly.pdbx_strand_id
1 'polypeptide(L)'
;MPPLSTKPHQAAVMPDNQHHIIPFTMEELEEQLDPDVFFRVNRQYLINNKSITRINNYFNGKLHIVLNPEPAEKIIISRDRSKVFKLWLDR
;
A
#
# COMPACT_ATOMS: atom_id res chain seq x y z
N MET A 1 15.47 -30.06 10.28
CA MET A 1 15.99 -28.80 9.70
C MET A 1 15.52 -28.72 8.25
N PRO A 2 14.59 -27.81 7.88
CA PRO A 2 14.27 -27.50 6.49
C PRO A 2 14.93 -26.18 6.02
N PRO A 3 15.03 -25.96 4.70
CA PRO A 3 16.10 -25.17 4.09
C PRO A 3 15.79 -23.68 3.90
N LEU A 4 16.89 -22.93 3.77
CA LEU A 4 17.01 -21.52 3.41
C LEU A 4 16.13 -21.17 2.19
N SER A 5 14.94 -20.59 2.43
CA SER A 5 14.12 -20.00 1.37
C SER A 5 14.42 -18.51 1.32
N THR A 6 15.24 -18.12 0.36
CA THR A 6 15.49 -16.73 -0.03
C THR A 6 14.18 -16.08 -0.46
N LYS A 7 13.48 -15.43 0.49
CA LYS A 7 12.32 -14.59 0.19
C LYS A 7 12.81 -13.24 -0.38
N PRO A 8 12.17 -12.70 -1.43
CA PRO A 8 12.54 -11.40 -2.00
C PRO A 8 12.21 -10.29 -0.99
N HIS A 9 13.20 -9.45 -0.70
CA HIS A 9 13.09 -8.34 0.25
C HIS A 9 12.13 -7.27 -0.30
N GLN A 10 11.01 -7.00 0.38
CA GLN A 10 10.11 -5.90 0.05
C GLN A 10 10.25 -4.79 1.12
N ALA A 11 10.39 -3.54 0.66
CA ALA A 11 10.63 -2.38 1.52
C ALA A 11 9.31 -1.65 1.83
N ALA A 12 9.09 -1.28 3.10
CA ALA A 12 7.96 -0.46 3.52
C ALA A 12 8.48 0.91 4.01
N VAL A 13 7.81 1.99 3.60
CA VAL A 13 8.19 3.37 3.96
C VAL A 13 7.14 3.93 4.92
N MET A 14 7.55 4.17 6.18
CA MET A 14 6.74 4.79 7.23
C MET A 14 7.14 6.27 7.42
N PRO A 15 6.34 7.11 8.14
CA PRO A 15 6.42 8.58 8.11
C PRO A 15 7.67 9.25 8.67
N ASP A 16 8.64 8.47 9.15
CA ASP A 16 9.90 8.97 9.71
C ASP A 16 11.05 9.03 8.68
N ASN A 17 10.73 8.92 7.39
CA ASN A 17 11.72 8.87 6.31
C ASN A 17 12.74 7.71 6.47
N GLN A 18 12.39 6.69 7.25
CA GLN A 18 13.23 5.55 7.55
C GLN A 18 12.75 4.35 6.72
N HIS A 19 13.46 4.06 5.63
CA HIS A 19 13.24 2.86 4.82
C HIS A 19 13.61 1.62 5.63
N HIS A 20 12.61 0.94 6.19
CA HIS A 20 12.81 -0.37 6.80
C HIS A 20 12.49 -1.46 5.77
N ILE A 21 13.49 -2.27 5.48
CA ILE A 21 13.29 -3.53 4.76
C ILE A 21 12.64 -4.49 5.76
N ILE A 22 11.32 -4.60 5.66
CA ILE A 22 10.54 -5.49 6.52
C ILE A 22 10.66 -6.90 5.90
N PRO A 23 11.26 -7.88 6.59
CA PRO A 23 11.44 -9.24 6.07
C PRO A 23 10.12 -10.06 6.16
N PHE A 24 8.98 -9.41 5.96
CA PHE A 24 7.66 -10.03 5.96
C PHE A 24 7.08 -9.95 4.56
N THR A 25 6.41 -11.01 4.14
CA THR A 25 5.69 -11.00 2.86
C THR A 25 4.50 -10.05 2.94
N MET A 26 4.03 -9.59 1.79
CA MET A 26 2.82 -8.77 1.71
C MET A 26 1.59 -9.44 2.34
N GLU A 27 1.50 -10.77 2.25
CA GLU A 27 0.47 -11.57 2.91
C GLU A 27 0.61 -11.54 4.43
N GLU A 28 1.81 -11.74 4.96
CA GLU A 28 2.05 -11.65 6.41
C GLU A 28 1.76 -10.24 6.94
N LEU A 29 2.09 -9.19 6.18
CA LEU A 29 1.73 -7.81 6.52
C LEU A 29 0.22 -7.60 6.49
N GLU A 30 -0.48 -8.13 5.49
CA GLU A 30 -1.95 -8.05 5.39
C GLU A 30 -2.65 -8.80 6.54
N GLU A 31 -2.08 -9.91 7.04
CA GLU A 31 -2.61 -10.65 8.19
C GLU A 31 -2.33 -9.98 9.53
N GLN A 32 -1.20 -9.29 9.67
CA GLN A 32 -0.82 -8.61 10.92
C GLN A 32 -1.37 -7.17 11.02
N LEU A 33 -1.69 -6.56 9.88
CA LEU A 33 -2.17 -5.18 9.82
C LEU A 33 -3.69 -5.14 9.71
N ASP A 34 -4.26 -4.10 10.32
CA ASP A 34 -5.70 -3.94 10.36
C ASP A 34 -6.22 -3.60 8.94
N PRO A 35 -7.08 -4.44 8.33
CA PRO A 35 -7.58 -4.23 6.97
C PRO A 35 -8.50 -3.02 6.84
N ASP A 36 -8.97 -2.47 7.96
CA ASP A 36 -9.76 -1.23 7.99
C ASP A 36 -8.85 0.01 7.91
N VAL A 37 -7.61 -0.11 8.38
CA VAL A 37 -6.61 0.97 8.40
C VAL A 37 -5.62 0.87 7.24
N PHE A 38 -5.33 -0.34 6.77
CA PHE A 38 -4.40 -0.63 5.68
C PHE A 38 -5.11 -1.22 4.46
N PHE A 39 -4.88 -0.62 3.29
CA PHE A 39 -5.44 -1.09 2.04
C PHE A 39 -4.38 -1.51 1.05
N ARG A 40 -4.58 -2.69 0.47
CA ARG A 40 -3.74 -3.19 -0.61
C ARG A 40 -4.19 -2.61 -1.94
N VAL A 41 -3.50 -1.57 -2.37
CA VAL A 41 -3.73 -0.93 -3.67
C VAL A 41 -3.19 -1.76 -4.83
N ASN A 42 -2.12 -2.54 -4.61
CA ASN A 42 -1.53 -3.44 -5.60
C ASN A 42 -0.76 -4.58 -4.92
N ARG A 43 -0.29 -5.56 -5.70
CA ARG A 43 0.47 -6.71 -5.18
C ARG A 43 1.74 -6.32 -4.41
N GLN A 44 2.27 -5.13 -4.67
CA GLN A 44 3.53 -4.61 -4.12
C GLN A 44 3.33 -3.45 -3.13
N TYR A 45 2.11 -2.93 -2.95
CA TYR A 45 1.89 -1.70 -2.18
C TYR A 45 0.68 -1.80 -1.25
N LEU A 46 0.94 -1.49 0.02
CA LEU A 46 -0.01 -1.43 1.11
C LEU A 46 0.04 0.00 1.62
N ILE A 47 -1.10 0.65 1.69
CA ILE A 47 -1.17 2.06 2.07
C ILE A 47 -2.06 2.21 3.29
N ASN A 48 -1.70 3.13 4.17
CA ASN A 48 -2.48 3.44 5.35
C ASN A 48 -3.44 4.59 5.06
N ASN A 49 -4.69 4.53 5.53
CA ASN A 49 -5.65 5.61 5.31
C ASN A 49 -5.19 6.96 5.90
N LYS A 50 -4.48 6.93 7.04
CA LYS A 50 -3.92 8.12 7.69
C LYS A 50 -2.77 8.75 6.92
N SER A 51 -2.09 7.98 6.07
CA SER A 51 -1.02 8.51 5.20
C SER A 51 -1.58 9.19 3.96
N ILE A 52 -2.86 9.02 3.64
CA ILE A 52 -3.49 9.64 2.47
C ILE A 52 -3.64 11.13 2.70
N THR A 53 -2.90 11.91 1.94
CA THR A 53 -2.98 13.37 1.96
C THR A 53 -4.01 13.87 0.94
N ARG A 54 -4.05 13.26 -0.25
CA ARG A 54 -4.98 13.67 -1.30
C ARG A 54 -5.29 12.54 -2.27
N ILE A 55 -6.49 12.57 -2.84
CA ILE A 55 -6.93 11.63 -3.87
C ILE A 55 -7.28 12.44 -5.12
N ASN A 56 -6.54 12.21 -6.20
CA ASN A 56 -6.75 12.89 -7.47
C ASN A 56 -7.34 11.91 -8.49
N ASN A 57 -8.29 12.36 -9.29
CA ASN A 57 -8.73 11.58 -10.44
C ASN A 57 -7.62 11.57 -11.49
N TYR A 58 -7.27 10.38 -11.97
CA TYR A 58 -6.25 10.16 -12.98
C TYR A 58 -6.89 9.75 -14.30
N PHE A 59 -6.10 9.72 -15.37
CA PHE A 59 -6.59 9.44 -16.71
C PHE A 59 -7.22 8.04 -16.82
N ASN A 60 -8.23 7.90 -17.69
CA ASN A 60 -8.96 6.65 -17.93
C ASN A 60 -9.73 6.10 -16.70
N GLY A 61 -10.21 7.01 -15.83
CA GLY A 61 -10.98 6.64 -14.64
C GLY A 61 -10.17 5.97 -13.54
N LYS A 62 -8.84 6.10 -13.59
CA LYS A 62 -7.94 5.68 -12.51
C LYS A 62 -7.93 6.73 -11.39
N LEU A 63 -7.46 6.39 -10.21
CA LEU A 63 -7.20 7.33 -9.12
C LEU A 63 -5.71 7.38 -8.82
N HIS A 64 -5.18 8.57 -8.59
CA HIS A 64 -3.84 8.79 -8.10
C HIS A 64 -3.91 9.17 -6.62
N ILE A 65 -3.24 8.39 -5.78
CA ILE A 65 -3.23 8.59 -4.33
C ILE A 65 -1.94 9.30 -3.95
N VAL A 66 -2.08 10.47 -3.35
CA VAL A 66 -0.98 11.25 -2.78
C VAL A 66 -0.87 10.85 -1.32
N LEU A 67 0.26 10.25 -0.96
CA LEU A 67 0.58 9.82 0.39
C LEU A 67 1.64 10.75 0.99
N ASN A 68 1.65 10.87 2.31
CA ASN A 68 2.72 11.48 3.07
C ASN A 68 3.24 10.45 4.10
N PRO A 69 4.51 10.01 4.01
CA PRO A 69 5.56 10.48 3.11
C PRO A 69 5.31 10.05 1.66
N GLU A 70 5.79 10.83 0.69
CA GLU A 70 5.58 10.53 -0.72
C GLU A 70 6.39 9.28 -1.12
N PRO A 71 5.76 8.22 -1.65
CA PRO A 71 6.46 7.04 -2.09
C PRO A 71 7.30 7.33 -3.33
N ALA A 72 8.36 6.53 -3.54
CA ALA A 72 9.22 6.64 -4.72
C ALA A 72 8.46 6.47 -6.05
N GLU A 73 7.33 5.75 -6.03
CA GLU A 73 6.49 5.52 -7.19
C GLU A 73 5.06 5.99 -6.95
N LYS A 74 4.44 6.56 -7.99
CA LYS A 74 3.06 7.05 -7.93
C LYS A 74 2.07 5.91 -7.72
N ILE A 75 1.28 5.99 -6.66
CA ILE A 75 0.24 5.02 -6.39
C ILE A 75 -0.98 5.32 -7.28
N ILE A 76 -1.12 4.55 -8.35
CA ILE A 76 -2.26 4.64 -9.26
C ILE A 76 -3.17 3.42 -9.12
N ILE A 77 -4.40 3.67 -8.72
CA ILE A 77 -5.45 2.67 -8.58
C ILE A 77 -6.28 2.62 -9.86
N SER A 78 -6.41 1.43 -10.45
CA SER A 78 -7.23 1.21 -11.64
C SER A 78 -8.72 1.49 -11.37
N ARG A 79 -9.49 1.82 -12.41
CA ARG A 79 -10.93 2.12 -12.32
C ARG A 79 -11.72 1.05 -11.56
N ASP A 80 -11.40 -0.23 -11.76
CA ASP A 80 -12.06 -1.35 -11.08
C ASP A 80 -11.84 -1.30 -9.55
N ARG A 81 -10.57 -1.23 -9.13
CA ARG A 81 -10.17 -1.10 -7.72
C ARG A 81 -10.54 0.24 -7.10
N SER A 82 -10.72 1.29 -7.89
CA SER A 82 -11.03 2.64 -7.40
C SER A 82 -12.34 2.68 -6.62
N LYS A 83 -13.33 1.89 -7.02
CA LYS A 83 -14.61 1.77 -6.30
C LYS A 83 -14.41 1.14 -4.93
N VAL A 84 -13.68 0.03 -4.88
CA VAL A 84 -13.37 -0.69 -3.63
C VAL A 84 -12.55 0.18 -2.70
N PHE A 85 -11.58 0.91 -3.23
CA PHE A 85 -10.75 1.83 -2.45
C PHE A 85 -11.56 2.98 -1.84
N LYS A 86 -12.45 3.60 -2.62
CA LYS A 86 -13.33 4.65 -2.08
C LYS A 86 -14.28 4.11 -1.02
N LEU A 87 -14.82 2.92 -1.22
CA LEU A 87 -15.69 2.27 -0.23
C LEU A 87 -14.92 1.96 1.06
N TRP A 88 -13.66 1.54 0.94
CA TRP A 88 -12.79 1.31 2.10
C TRP A 88 -12.46 2.60 2.85
N LEU A 89 -12.30 3.73 2.16
CA LEU A 89 -12.12 5.04 2.81
C LEU A 89 -13.36 5.58 3.52
N ASP A 90 -14.53 5.08 3.14
CA ASP A 90 -15.84 5.47 3.70
C ASP A 90 -16.24 4.60 4.91
N ARG A 91 -15.46 3.55 5.21
CA ARG A 91 -15.59 2.76 6.44
C ARG A 91 -15.03 3.53 7.63
#